data_AF-A0A829Q2R3-F1
#
_entry.id   AF-A0A829Q2R3-F1
#
_cell.length_a   1.000
_cell.length_b   1.000
_cell.length_c   1.000
_cell.angle_alpha   90.00
_cell.angle_beta   90.00
_cell.angle_gamma   90.00
#
_symmetry.space_group_name_H-M   'P 1'
#
loop_
_entity.id
_entity.type
_entity.pdbx_description
1 polymer ?
#
loop_
_entity_poly.entity_id
_entity_poly.type
_entity_poly.pdbx_seq_one_letter_code
_entity_poly.pdbx_strand_id
1 'polypeptide(L)'
;MPQWVMSSEPTFTLDPARPVLPRPDDGIQIGWTPRHAVVVHTGSAAPTHAVRQLLSSLSDELSWEQIVNLRCAKDFRDPDDIRSLLEELVAAGAVIRRIRPTNPASPVIRLVGRGPLSDALAEALRHTSARIQHTTHSVHGKSWQHVDLAVLADDLIADTRLLRMLADAEVPHLSVRARDGTGLIGPMVLPGITSCLVRH
;
A
#
# COMPACT_ATOMS: atom_id res chain seq x y z
N MET A 1 6.26 35.67 0.25
CA MET A 1 5.27 35.19 -0.72
C MET A 1 5.16 33.69 -0.55
N PRO A 2 4.01 33.10 -0.17
CA PRO A 2 3.91 31.66 -0.12
C PRO A 2 3.66 31.15 -1.53
N GLN A 3 4.69 30.52 -2.10
CA GLN A 3 4.63 29.78 -3.36
C GLN A 3 3.73 28.56 -3.12
N TRP A 4 2.60 28.50 -3.84
CA TRP A 4 1.69 27.35 -3.76
C TRP A 4 2.44 26.05 -4.03
N VAL A 5 2.20 25.07 -3.14
CA VAL A 5 2.65 23.70 -3.27
C VAL A 5 2.16 23.18 -4.62
N MET A 6 3.09 22.85 -5.51
CA MET A 6 2.79 22.07 -6.70
C MET A 6 2.25 20.72 -6.21
N SER A 7 0.95 20.52 -6.34
CA SER A 7 0.32 19.23 -6.13
C SER A 7 1.09 18.20 -6.94
N SER A 8 1.62 17.20 -6.28
CA SER A 8 2.26 16.07 -6.93
C SER A 8 1.27 15.39 -7.87
N GLU A 9 1.72 15.12 -9.09
CA GLU A 9 0.90 14.49 -10.11
C GLU A 9 0.44 13.10 -9.63
N PRO A 10 -0.85 12.77 -9.73
CA PRO A 10 -1.33 11.46 -9.34
C PRO A 10 -0.75 10.38 -10.26
N THR A 11 -0.43 9.23 -9.69
CA THR A 11 -0.07 8.02 -10.43
C THR A 11 -1.19 6.99 -10.34
N PHE A 12 -1.23 6.09 -11.31
CA PHE A 12 -2.25 5.06 -11.45
C PHE A 12 -1.58 3.69 -11.58
N THR A 13 -2.15 2.68 -10.93
CA THR A 13 -1.69 1.29 -11.06
C THR A 13 -2.85 0.32 -10.79
N LEU A 14 -2.74 -0.91 -11.29
CA LEU A 14 -3.58 -2.02 -10.88
C LEU A 14 -2.99 -2.72 -9.66
N ASP A 15 -3.84 -3.37 -8.88
CA ASP A 15 -3.38 -4.33 -7.88
C ASP A 15 -2.74 -5.53 -8.61
N PRO A 16 -1.45 -5.85 -8.38
CA PRO A 16 -0.80 -6.97 -9.04
C PRO A 16 -1.45 -8.33 -8.71
N ALA A 17 -2.24 -8.43 -7.64
CA ALA A 17 -3.02 -9.62 -7.32
C ALA A 17 -4.31 -9.76 -8.16
N ARG A 18 -4.66 -8.75 -8.99
CA ARG A 18 -5.87 -8.71 -9.81
C ARG A 18 -5.52 -8.69 -11.31
N PRO A 19 -5.40 -9.85 -11.96
CA PRO A 19 -5.00 -9.89 -13.36
C PRO A 19 -6.08 -9.38 -14.31
N VAL A 20 -5.64 -8.93 -15.48
CA VAL A 20 -6.46 -8.46 -16.60
C VAL A 20 -6.68 -9.61 -17.57
N LEU A 21 -7.94 -10.02 -17.75
CA LEU A 21 -8.33 -11.20 -18.52
C LEU A 21 -9.24 -10.80 -19.68
N PRO A 22 -9.04 -11.33 -20.89
CA PRO A 22 -10.02 -11.19 -21.96
C PRO A 22 -11.27 -12.02 -21.64
N ARG A 23 -12.46 -11.53 -22.02
CA ARG A 23 -13.72 -12.29 -21.96
C ARG A 23 -14.21 -12.67 -23.36
N PRO A 24 -15.03 -13.74 -23.48
CA PRO A 24 -15.62 -14.15 -24.76
C PRO A 24 -16.58 -13.13 -25.38
N ASP A 25 -17.16 -12.23 -24.57
CA ASP A 25 -18.09 -11.18 -25.00
C ASP A 25 -17.38 -9.87 -25.43
N ASP A 26 -16.10 -9.96 -25.77
CA ASP A 26 -15.21 -8.83 -26.06
C ASP A 26 -15.04 -7.83 -24.90
N GLY A 27 -15.48 -8.21 -23.69
CA GLY A 27 -15.20 -7.47 -22.47
C GLY A 27 -13.80 -7.77 -21.89
N ILE A 28 -13.39 -6.97 -20.92
CA ILE A 28 -12.14 -7.15 -20.18
C ILE A 28 -12.48 -7.32 -18.70
N GLN A 29 -12.00 -8.39 -18.07
CA GLN A 29 -12.20 -8.66 -16.65
C GLN A 29 -10.94 -8.34 -15.84
N ILE A 30 -11.12 -7.70 -14.68
CA ILE A 30 -10.06 -7.35 -13.72
C ILE A 30 -10.30 -8.11 -12.41
N GLY A 31 -9.45 -9.09 -12.13
CA GLY A 31 -9.57 -9.98 -10.96
C GLY A 31 -10.54 -11.15 -11.15
N TRP A 32 -10.43 -12.17 -10.29
CA TRP A 32 -11.21 -13.42 -10.38
C TRP A 32 -12.32 -13.53 -9.33
N THR A 33 -12.22 -12.81 -8.22
CA THR A 33 -13.12 -12.99 -7.07
C THR A 33 -14.47 -12.31 -7.33
N PRO A 34 -15.61 -13.02 -7.24
CA PRO A 34 -16.91 -12.45 -7.62
C PRO A 34 -17.30 -11.16 -6.88
N ARG A 35 -16.79 -10.97 -5.65
CA ARG A 35 -17.07 -9.76 -4.84
C ARG A 35 -16.28 -8.53 -5.27
N HIS A 36 -15.17 -8.69 -5.99
CA HIS A 36 -14.26 -7.60 -6.33
C HIS A 36 -13.90 -7.54 -7.82
N ALA A 37 -14.26 -8.55 -8.60
CA ALA A 37 -14.01 -8.56 -10.04
C ALA A 37 -14.78 -7.42 -10.71
N VAL A 38 -14.09 -6.71 -11.60
CA VAL A 38 -14.68 -5.62 -12.39
C VAL A 38 -14.63 -6.03 -13.86
N VAL A 39 -15.74 -5.83 -14.57
CA VAL A 39 -15.83 -6.08 -16.00
C VAL A 39 -15.95 -4.75 -16.73
N VAL A 40 -15.02 -4.49 -17.62
CA VAL A 40 -15.00 -3.33 -18.51
C VAL A 40 -15.62 -3.75 -19.83
N HIS A 41 -16.72 -3.09 -20.19
CA HIS A 41 -17.34 -3.21 -21.50
C HIS A 41 -16.85 -2.03 -22.34
N THR A 42 -16.11 -2.33 -23.41
CA THR A 42 -15.56 -1.31 -24.30
C THR A 42 -16.66 -0.81 -25.24
N GLY A 43 -17.11 0.42 -24.99
CA GLY A 43 -18.01 1.12 -25.90
C GLY A 43 -17.27 1.69 -27.12
N SER A 44 -17.87 2.67 -27.82
CA SER A 44 -17.26 3.29 -29.00
C SER A 44 -16.08 4.24 -28.72
N ALA A 45 -15.67 4.39 -27.45
CA ALA A 45 -14.63 5.32 -27.01
C ALA A 45 -13.22 4.83 -27.38
N ALA A 46 -12.99 3.51 -27.35
CA ALA A 46 -11.72 2.89 -27.72
C ALA A 46 -11.92 1.41 -28.06
N PRO A 47 -11.06 0.85 -28.93
CA PRO A 47 -11.10 -0.57 -29.23
C PRO A 47 -10.63 -1.40 -28.02
N THR A 48 -11.20 -2.61 -27.88
CA THR A 48 -10.95 -3.52 -26.76
C THR A 48 -9.47 -3.82 -26.52
N HIS A 49 -8.69 -3.98 -27.60
CA HIS A 49 -7.26 -4.24 -27.47
C HIS A 49 -6.49 -3.07 -26.84
N ALA A 50 -6.88 -1.83 -27.11
CA ALA A 50 -6.22 -0.63 -26.59
C ALA A 50 -6.47 -0.48 -25.09
N VAL A 51 -7.72 -0.69 -24.66
CA VAL A 51 -8.09 -0.72 -23.23
C VAL A 51 -7.35 -1.85 -22.52
N ARG A 52 -7.27 -3.04 -23.11
CA ARG A 52 -6.52 -4.17 -22.52
C ARG A 52 -5.03 -3.88 -22.38
N GLN A 53 -4.41 -3.25 -23.38
CA GLN A 53 -3.01 -2.86 -23.33
C GLN A 53 -2.77 -1.78 -22.27
N LEU A 54 -3.62 -0.76 -22.20
CA LEU A 54 -3.55 0.26 -21.15
C LEU A 54 -3.61 -0.37 -19.75
N LEU A 55 -4.61 -1.22 -19.50
CA LEU A 55 -4.75 -1.92 -18.21
C LEU A 55 -3.53 -2.80 -17.93
N SER A 56 -2.99 -3.48 -18.93
CA SER A 56 -1.79 -4.30 -18.76
C SER A 56 -0.57 -3.45 -18.41
N SER A 57 -0.41 -2.26 -19.00
CA SER A 57 0.65 -1.31 -18.68
C SER A 57 0.53 -0.73 -17.26
N LEU A 58 -0.67 -0.65 -16.71
CA LEU A 58 -0.90 -0.26 -15.31
C LEU A 58 -0.50 -1.34 -14.30
N SER A 59 0.05 -2.47 -14.73
CA SER A 59 0.79 -3.36 -13.82
C SER A 59 1.98 -2.62 -13.18
N ASP A 60 2.52 -1.64 -13.90
CA ASP A 60 3.45 -0.64 -13.36
C ASP A 60 2.69 0.59 -12.87
N GLU A 61 3.30 1.38 -11.98
CA GLU A 61 2.75 2.66 -11.53
C GLU A 61 3.10 3.76 -12.54
N LEU A 62 2.10 4.35 -13.19
CA LEU A 62 2.28 5.35 -14.25
C LEU A 62 1.63 6.70 -13.92
N SER A 63 2.29 7.81 -14.29
CA SER A 63 1.70 9.16 -14.26
C SER A 63 0.74 9.41 -15.43
N TRP A 64 -0.02 10.50 -15.37
CA TRP A 64 -0.89 10.88 -16.49
C TRP A 64 -0.07 11.15 -17.76
N GLU A 65 1.05 11.87 -17.65
CA GLU A 65 1.98 12.09 -18.78
C GLU A 65 2.47 10.77 -19.40
N GLN A 66 2.83 9.78 -18.57
CA GLN A 66 3.27 8.48 -19.08
C GLN A 66 2.13 7.72 -19.78
N ILE A 67 0.92 7.79 -19.23
CA ILE A 67 -0.27 7.12 -19.78
C ILE A 67 -0.62 7.66 -21.18
N VAL A 68 -0.71 8.98 -21.36
CA VAL A 68 -1.07 9.58 -22.66
C VAL A 68 0.00 9.36 -23.73
N ASN A 69 1.24 9.10 -23.32
CA ASN A 69 2.35 8.77 -24.21
C ASN A 69 2.45 7.27 -24.57
N LEU A 70 1.63 6.40 -23.96
CA LEU A 70 1.59 4.98 -24.34
C LEU A 70 1.13 4.82 -25.79
N ARG A 71 1.64 3.78 -26.46
CA ARG A 71 1.25 3.50 -27.85
C ARG A 71 -0.25 3.22 -27.99
N CYS A 72 -0.85 2.50 -27.03
CA CYS A 72 -2.28 2.20 -27.02
C CYS A 72 -3.17 3.43 -26.78
N ALA A 73 -2.66 4.49 -26.13
CA ALA A 73 -3.41 5.71 -25.90
C ALA A 73 -3.83 6.40 -27.21
N LYS A 74 -3.05 6.19 -28.28
CA LYS A 74 -3.36 6.72 -29.63
C LYS A 74 -4.57 6.07 -30.30
N ASP A 75 -5.00 4.92 -29.80
CA ASP A 75 -6.17 4.20 -30.33
C ASP A 75 -7.48 4.64 -29.63
N PHE A 76 -7.39 5.45 -28.57
CA PHE A 76 -8.54 6.12 -27.97
C PHE A 76 -8.94 7.33 -28.82
N ARG A 77 -10.24 7.69 -28.81
CA ARG A 77 -10.73 8.84 -29.58
C ARG A 77 -10.23 10.17 -29.02
N ASP A 78 -10.24 10.33 -27.71
CA ASP A 78 -9.75 11.52 -26.99
C ASP A 78 -9.01 11.10 -25.70
N PRO A 79 -7.91 11.77 -25.29
CA PRO A 79 -7.38 11.66 -23.94
C PRO A 79 -8.44 11.72 -22.82
N ASP A 80 -9.50 12.49 -22.98
CA ASP A 80 -10.59 12.57 -22.00
C ASP A 80 -11.36 11.24 -21.83
N ASP A 81 -11.37 10.36 -22.85
CA ASP A 81 -11.93 9.02 -22.73
C ASP A 81 -11.08 8.15 -21.78
N ILE A 82 -9.75 8.28 -21.85
CA ILE A 82 -8.83 7.59 -20.93
C ILE A 82 -9.06 8.09 -19.50
N ARG A 83 -9.20 9.41 -19.33
CA ARG A 83 -9.45 10.01 -18.02
C ARG A 83 -10.76 9.52 -17.41
N SER A 84 -11.83 9.54 -18.19
CA SER A 84 -13.16 9.06 -17.76
C SER A 84 -13.12 7.58 -17.37
N LEU A 85 -12.46 6.74 -18.19
CA LEU A 85 -12.26 5.32 -17.89
C LEU A 85 -11.48 5.12 -16.58
N LEU A 86 -10.38 5.86 -16.37
CA LEU A 86 -9.60 5.76 -15.13
C LEU A 86 -10.41 6.20 -13.91
N GLU A 87 -11.21 7.27 -14.03
CA GLU A 87 -12.09 7.74 -12.96
C GLU A 87 -13.13 6.67 -12.58
N GLU A 88 -13.77 6.03 -13.56
CA GLU A 88 -14.70 4.92 -13.34
C GLU A 88 -14.02 3.71 -12.70
N LEU A 89 -12.83 3.33 -13.17
CA LEU A 89 -12.06 2.21 -12.62
C LEU A 89 -11.57 2.48 -11.20
N VAL A 90 -11.20 3.71 -10.88
CA VAL A 90 -10.84 4.13 -9.52
C VAL A 90 -12.06 4.09 -8.61
N ALA A 91 -13.21 4.59 -9.06
CA ALA A 91 -14.47 4.53 -8.32
C ALA A 91 -14.92 3.08 -8.05
N ALA A 92 -14.70 2.18 -9.01
CA ALA A 92 -14.95 0.74 -8.86
C ALA A 92 -13.87 0.01 -8.04
N GLY A 93 -12.80 0.69 -7.61
CA GLY A 93 -11.67 0.12 -6.89
C GLY A 93 -10.83 -0.88 -7.73
N ALA A 94 -10.95 -0.86 -9.06
CA ALA A 94 -10.15 -1.68 -9.97
C ALA A 94 -8.74 -1.09 -10.16
N VAL A 95 -8.65 0.24 -10.26
CA VAL A 95 -7.39 0.99 -10.38
C VAL A 95 -7.14 1.76 -9.09
N ILE A 96 -5.89 1.76 -8.64
CA ILE A 96 -5.42 2.52 -7.49
C ILE A 96 -4.86 3.84 -8.00
N ARG A 97 -5.49 4.96 -7.60
CA ARG A 97 -4.93 6.30 -7.77
C ARG A 97 -4.09 6.64 -6.54
N ARG A 98 -2.80 6.90 -6.73
CA ARG A 98 -1.89 7.36 -5.67
C ARG A 98 -1.60 8.84 -5.83
N ILE A 99 -1.63 9.56 -4.72
CA ILE A 99 -1.14 10.93 -4.63
C ILE A 99 0.07 10.87 -3.72
N ARG A 100 1.26 10.80 -4.30
CA ARG A 100 2.49 10.73 -3.51
C ARG A 100 2.81 12.15 -3.04
N PRO A 101 2.96 12.45 -1.76
CA PRO A 101 3.42 13.78 -1.35
C PRO A 101 4.76 14.12 -2.02
N THR A 102 4.95 15.37 -2.45
CA THR A 102 6.17 15.85 -3.13
C THR A 102 7.45 15.63 -2.34
N ASN A 103 7.33 15.48 -1.02
CA ASN A 103 8.39 15.00 -0.15
C ASN A 103 7.79 13.96 0.81
N PRO A 104 7.80 12.66 0.47
CA PRO A 104 7.34 11.64 1.40
C PRO A 104 8.30 11.62 2.58
N ALA A 105 7.82 12.02 3.75
CA ALA A 105 8.60 11.86 4.97
C ALA A 105 8.95 10.37 5.12
N SER A 106 10.24 10.07 5.31
CA SER A 106 10.70 8.72 5.64
C SER A 106 9.91 8.19 6.83
N PRO A 107 9.19 7.07 6.71
CA PRO A 107 8.40 6.55 7.81
C PRO A 107 9.33 6.22 8.99
N VAL A 108 8.93 6.61 10.18
CA VAL A 108 9.62 6.31 11.43
C VAL A 108 9.14 4.96 11.93
N ILE A 109 9.97 3.95 11.75
CA ILE A 109 9.70 2.59 12.25
C ILE A 109 10.48 2.39 13.53
N ARG A 110 9.79 2.05 14.61
CA ARG A 110 10.43 1.68 15.86
C ARG A 110 10.45 0.17 16.06
N LEU A 111 11.64 -0.41 16.07
CA LEU A 111 11.87 -1.81 16.43
C LEU A 111 11.96 -1.93 17.96
N VAL A 112 11.11 -2.77 18.53
CA VAL A 112 11.12 -3.15 19.93
C VAL A 112 11.57 -4.59 20.03
N GLY A 113 12.72 -4.83 20.66
CA GLY A 113 13.31 -6.15 20.79
C GLY A 113 14.73 -6.05 21.35
N ARG A 114 15.25 -7.16 21.84
CA ARG A 114 16.57 -7.27 22.50
C ARG A 114 17.39 -8.46 22.02
N GLY A 115 16.92 -9.13 20.99
CA GLY A 115 17.47 -10.37 20.50
C GLY A 115 17.82 -10.31 19.01
N PRO A 116 18.35 -11.42 18.50
CA PRO A 116 18.92 -11.49 17.17
C PRO A 116 17.88 -11.27 16.06
N LEU A 117 16.59 -11.45 16.33
CA LEU A 117 15.54 -11.18 15.35
C LEU A 117 15.39 -9.66 15.16
N SER A 118 15.42 -8.88 16.25
CA SER A 118 15.39 -7.41 16.13
C SER A 118 16.63 -6.85 15.43
N ASP A 119 17.81 -7.42 15.67
CA ASP A 119 19.06 -7.02 15.00
C ASP A 119 19.02 -7.33 13.50
N ALA A 120 18.56 -8.53 13.13
CA ALA A 120 18.41 -8.93 11.73
C ALA A 120 17.38 -8.05 10.99
N LEU A 121 16.26 -7.72 11.65
CA LEU A 121 15.27 -6.79 11.10
C LEU A 121 15.83 -5.38 10.95
N ALA A 122 16.61 -4.90 11.92
CA ALA A 122 17.25 -3.59 11.83
C ALA A 122 18.19 -3.53 10.61
N GLU A 123 19.01 -4.56 10.40
CA GLU A 123 19.92 -4.62 9.25
C GLU A 123 19.15 -4.71 7.93
N ALA A 124 18.16 -5.59 7.82
CA ALA A 124 17.36 -5.73 6.60
C ALA A 124 16.63 -4.43 6.23
N LEU A 125 16.14 -3.68 7.22
CA LEU A 125 15.40 -2.44 6.99
C LEU A 125 16.29 -1.23 6.66
N ARG A 126 17.62 -1.29 6.87
CA ARG A 126 18.55 -0.20 6.49
C ARG A 126 18.57 0.09 5.00
N HIS A 127 18.18 -0.88 4.18
CA HIS A 127 18.09 -0.73 2.72
C HIS A 127 16.78 -0.10 2.25
N THR A 128 15.91 0.30 3.19
CA THR A 128 14.66 1.01 2.90
C THR A 128 14.81 2.51 3.17
N SER A 129 13.86 3.32 2.72
CA SER A 129 13.82 4.75 3.04
C SER A 129 13.32 5.04 4.46
N ALA A 130 13.02 4.03 5.27
CA ALA A 130 12.49 4.20 6.63
C ALA A 130 13.57 4.65 7.62
N ARG A 131 13.18 5.53 8.55
CA ARG A 131 13.99 5.92 9.70
C ARG A 131 13.80 4.89 10.81
N ILE A 132 14.79 4.04 11.01
CA ILE A 132 14.74 2.97 12.00
C ILE A 132 15.20 3.47 13.37
N GLN A 133 14.36 3.28 14.39
CA GLN A 133 14.67 3.52 15.78
C GLN A 133 14.64 2.19 16.52
N HIS A 134 15.78 1.72 17.02
CA HIS A 134 15.82 0.48 17.78
C HIS A 134 15.74 0.79 19.28
N THR A 135 14.83 0.11 19.97
CA THR A 135 14.58 0.30 21.40
C THR A 135 14.46 -1.05 22.10
N THR A 136 15.14 -1.16 23.24
CA THR A 136 15.23 -2.40 24.02
C THR A 136 14.19 -2.47 25.15
N HIS A 137 13.50 -1.37 25.46
CA HIS A 137 12.55 -1.27 26.57
C HIS A 137 11.27 -0.53 26.18
N SER A 138 10.20 -0.79 26.94
CA SER A 138 8.95 -0.02 26.97
C SER A 138 9.24 1.46 27.28
N VAL A 139 9.36 2.28 26.24
CA VAL A 139 9.63 3.72 26.34
C VAL A 139 8.37 4.45 26.83
N HIS A 140 8.54 5.43 27.73
CA HIS A 140 7.46 6.18 28.39
C HIS A 140 6.53 6.90 27.38
N GLY A 141 5.22 6.93 27.67
CA GLY A 141 4.13 7.21 26.72
C GLY A 141 4.32 8.31 25.66
N LYS A 142 4.99 9.43 25.96
CA LYS A 142 5.24 10.50 24.95
C LYS A 142 6.21 10.11 23.83
N SER A 143 6.99 9.04 24.00
CA SER A 143 7.99 8.63 23.00
C SER A 143 7.40 8.13 21.69
N TRP A 144 6.13 7.72 21.69
CA TRP A 144 5.45 7.12 20.55
C TRP A 144 4.85 8.15 19.60
N GLN A 145 4.85 9.43 20.02
CA GLN A 145 4.49 10.55 19.16
C GLN A 145 5.48 10.59 17.98
N HIS A 146 4.97 10.61 16.75
CA HIS A 146 5.75 10.57 15.50
C HIS A 146 6.40 9.22 15.15
N VAL A 147 5.87 8.11 15.67
CA VAL A 147 6.19 6.75 15.19
C VAL A 147 5.08 6.30 14.26
N ASP A 148 5.43 5.96 13.01
CA ASP A 148 4.47 5.52 12.00
C ASP A 148 4.15 4.02 12.12
N LEU A 149 5.09 3.23 12.65
CA LEU A 149 4.94 1.80 12.88
C LEU A 149 5.84 1.31 14.02
N ALA A 150 5.29 0.50 14.92
CA ALA A 150 6.08 -0.29 15.86
C ALA A 150 6.21 -1.75 15.39
N VAL A 151 7.42 -2.30 15.41
CA VAL A 151 7.69 -3.72 15.11
C VAL A 151 8.12 -4.40 16.40
N LEU A 152 7.33 -5.35 16.88
CA LEU A 152 7.53 -6.06 18.14
C LEU A 152 8.22 -7.40 17.86
N ALA A 153 9.49 -7.50 18.23
CA ALA A 153 10.37 -8.62 17.94
C ALA A 153 10.90 -9.30 19.22
N ASP A 154 11.44 -10.51 19.04
CA ASP A 154 12.07 -11.39 20.04
C ASP A 154 11.16 -11.96 21.12
N ASP A 155 10.29 -11.15 21.72
CA ASP A 155 9.41 -11.61 22.80
C ASP A 155 8.27 -12.49 22.25
N LEU A 156 8.14 -13.71 22.78
CA LEU A 156 7.05 -14.63 22.42
C LEU A 156 5.67 -14.08 22.80
N ILE A 157 5.61 -13.31 23.89
CA ILE A 157 4.43 -12.65 24.43
C ILE A 157 4.74 -11.16 24.53
N ALA A 158 3.99 -10.33 23.81
CA ALA A 158 4.16 -8.89 23.85
C ALA A 158 3.77 -8.33 25.22
N ASP A 159 4.59 -7.40 25.75
CA ASP A 159 4.30 -6.69 26.99
C ASP A 159 2.96 -5.93 26.88
N THR A 160 1.99 -6.29 27.72
CA THR A 160 0.66 -5.66 27.74
C THR A 160 0.72 -4.16 28.03
N ARG A 161 1.72 -3.68 28.78
CA ARG A 161 1.91 -2.24 29.03
C ARG A 161 2.30 -1.53 27.75
N LEU A 162 3.21 -2.10 26.98
CA LEU A 162 3.60 -1.60 25.67
C LEU A 162 2.41 -1.58 24.71
N LEU A 163 1.65 -2.67 24.63
CA LEU A 163 0.46 -2.75 23.76
C LEU A 163 -0.57 -1.67 24.10
N ARG A 164 -0.82 -1.40 25.38
CA ARG A 164 -1.69 -0.31 25.81
C ARG A 164 -1.17 1.06 25.39
N MET A 165 0.12 1.34 25.61
CA MET A 165 0.71 2.60 25.17
C MET A 165 0.63 2.80 23.65
N LEU A 166 0.82 1.74 22.87
CA LEU A 166 0.67 1.79 21.41
C LEU A 166 -0.77 2.05 20.99
N ALA A 167 -1.75 1.43 21.67
CA ALA A 167 -3.15 1.69 21.44
C ALA A 167 -3.54 3.13 21.81
N ASP A 168 -3.11 3.62 22.98
CA ASP A 168 -3.38 4.98 23.46
C ASP A 168 -2.73 6.06 22.57
N ALA A 169 -1.57 5.75 21.99
CA ALA A 169 -0.88 6.63 21.04
C ALA A 169 -1.33 6.43 19.57
N GLU A 170 -2.32 5.56 19.32
CA GLU A 170 -2.82 5.21 17.98
C GLU A 170 -1.72 4.75 17.00
N VAL A 171 -0.67 4.09 17.51
CA VAL A 171 0.45 3.62 16.70
C VAL A 171 0.16 2.22 16.12
N PRO A 172 0.16 2.07 14.78
CA PRO A 172 0.14 0.77 14.12
C PRO A 172 1.29 -0.12 14.61
N HIS A 173 1.04 -1.41 14.81
CA HIS A 173 2.09 -2.32 15.27
C HIS A 173 2.02 -3.73 14.68
N LEU A 174 3.19 -4.26 14.34
CA LEU A 174 3.38 -5.57 13.74
C LEU A 174 4.14 -6.49 14.70
N SER A 175 3.58 -7.66 15.01
CA SER A 175 4.31 -8.72 15.70
C SER A 175 5.23 -9.48 14.72
N VAL A 176 6.48 -9.69 15.09
CA VAL A 176 7.43 -10.53 14.33
C VAL A 176 8.16 -11.43 15.31
N ARG A 177 7.98 -12.75 15.21
CA ARG A 177 8.52 -13.70 16.19
C ARG A 177 9.17 -14.88 15.48
N ALA A 178 10.16 -15.49 16.12
CA ALA A 178 10.71 -16.77 15.70
C ALA A 178 10.33 -17.82 16.74
N ARG A 179 9.74 -18.93 16.30
CA ARG A 179 9.35 -20.04 17.17
C ARG A 179 9.65 -21.36 16.46
N ASP A 180 10.37 -22.26 17.12
CA ASP A 180 10.62 -23.62 16.63
C ASP A 180 11.17 -23.65 15.20
N GLY A 181 12.11 -22.73 14.88
CA GLY A 181 12.70 -22.59 13.55
C GLY A 181 11.80 -21.92 12.49
N THR A 182 10.59 -21.50 12.86
CA THR A 182 9.62 -20.85 11.98
C THR A 182 9.49 -19.36 12.32
N GLY A 183 9.56 -18.50 11.30
CA GLY A 183 9.25 -17.08 11.42
C GLY A 183 7.74 -16.84 11.33
N LEU A 184 7.19 -16.09 12.28
CA LEU A 184 5.80 -15.67 12.32
C LEU A 184 5.74 -14.15 12.18
N ILE A 185 5.06 -13.67 11.14
CA ILE A 185 4.80 -12.25 10.91
C ILE A 185 3.29 -12.03 11.08
N GLY A 186 2.94 -11.14 11.99
CA GLY A 186 1.58 -10.78 12.30
C GLY A 186 1.13 -11.20 13.71
N PRO A 187 -0.06 -10.73 14.11
CA PRO A 187 -0.94 -9.84 13.35
C PRO A 187 -0.38 -8.42 13.19
N MET A 188 -0.84 -7.74 12.14
CA MET A 188 -0.72 -6.29 11.98
C MET A 188 -1.93 -5.62 12.65
N VAL A 189 -1.66 -4.81 13.67
CA VAL A 189 -2.70 -4.09 14.42
C VAL A 189 -2.73 -2.65 13.95
N LEU A 190 -3.92 -2.19 13.57
CA LEU A 190 -4.25 -0.83 13.22
C LEU A 190 -5.24 -0.34 14.28
N PRO A 191 -4.80 0.48 15.26
CA PRO A 191 -5.68 0.99 16.31
C PRO A 191 -6.96 1.61 15.74
N GLY A 192 -8.11 1.21 16.28
CA GLY A 192 -9.43 1.65 15.80
C GLY A 192 -9.97 0.96 14.54
N ILE A 193 -9.16 0.15 13.83
CA ILE A 193 -9.57 -0.55 12.60
C ILE A 193 -9.54 -2.07 12.77
N THR A 194 -8.48 -2.63 13.34
CA THR A 194 -8.36 -4.08 13.57
C THR A 194 -8.44 -4.42 15.05
N SER A 195 -8.80 -5.67 15.36
CA SER A 195 -8.82 -6.15 16.75
C SER A 195 -7.41 -6.11 17.37
N CYS A 196 -7.30 -5.54 18.56
CA CYS A 196 -6.04 -5.45 19.29
C CYS A 196 -5.46 -6.84 19.62
N LEU A 197 -4.15 -6.91 19.82
CA LEU A 197 -3.43 -8.09 20.31
C LEU A 197 -3.78 -8.50 21.76
N VAL A 198 -4.58 -7.69 22.46
CA VAL A 198 -5.03 -7.94 23.82
C VAL A 198 -6.47 -8.45 23.77
N ARG A 199 -6.69 -9.71 24.16
CA ARG A 199 -8.00 -10.13 24.67
C ARG A 199 -8.17 -9.51 26.06
N HIS A 200 -9.28 -8.81 26.28
CA HIS A 200 -9.70 -8.36 27.61
C HIS A 200 -9.82 -9.54 28.58
#